data_AF-A0A6J2JNE3-F1
#
_entry.id   AF-A0A6J2JNE3-F1
#
_cell.length_a   1.000
_cell.length_b   1.000
_cell.length_c   1.000
_cell.angle_alpha   90.00
_cell.angle_beta   90.00
_cell.angle_gamma   90.00
#
_symmetry.space_group_name_H-M   'P 1'
#
loop_
_entity.id
_entity.type
_entity.pdbx_description
1 polymer ?
#
loop_
_entity_poly.entity_id
_entity_poly.type
_entity_poly.pdbx_seq_one_letter_code
_entity_poly.pdbx_strand_id
1 'polypeptide(L)'
;MSSWAENFTTAATWQLKHQIAYWKSKAKALEYENKLLHDIIKKNYTSDLPIQKQNVKKEQSLKHESNIDDEEICEENNDIEVSEEFIQFLKDNAKFKEDARLEREKLKTKLDSENPQDANVSEPSNKAESSEEKLKALYGKDWQRMCALEMSLECEFLDSCERDKPMHWPNIPFNFNFS
;
A
#
# COMPACT_ATOMS: atom_id res chain seq x y z
N MET A 1 33.59 -19.33 -5.86
CA MET A 1 33.51 -17.88 -5.57
C MET A 1 32.25 -17.65 -4.76
N SER A 2 32.31 -16.75 -3.78
CA SER A 2 31.44 -16.76 -2.60
C SER A 2 29.95 -16.53 -2.91
N SER A 3 29.08 -17.46 -2.51
CA SER A 3 27.60 -17.37 -2.62
C SER A 3 27.02 -16.06 -2.08
N TRP A 4 27.74 -15.42 -1.16
CA TRP A 4 27.41 -14.10 -0.64
C TRP A 4 27.36 -13.01 -1.71
N ALA A 5 28.30 -12.99 -2.66
CA ALA A 5 28.34 -12.00 -3.72
C ALA A 5 27.15 -12.15 -4.68
N GLU A 6 26.74 -13.39 -4.97
CA GLU A 6 25.58 -13.71 -5.80
C GLU A 6 24.24 -13.35 -5.10
N ASN A 7 24.15 -13.60 -3.79
CA ASN A 7 22.98 -13.20 -3.00
C ASN A 7 22.85 -11.67 -2.90
N PHE A 8 23.98 -10.97 -2.79
CA PHE A 8 23.98 -9.50 -2.77
C PHE A 8 23.54 -8.92 -4.11
N THR A 9 24.06 -9.43 -5.24
CA THR A 9 23.66 -8.96 -6.56
C THR A 9 22.19 -9.25 -6.84
N THR A 10 21.68 -10.43 -6.48
CA THR A 10 20.26 -10.76 -6.65
C THR A 10 19.36 -9.83 -5.84
N ALA A 11 19.67 -9.58 -4.56
CA ALA A 11 18.91 -8.63 -3.73
C ALA A 11 18.93 -7.20 -4.31
N ALA A 12 20.10 -6.72 -4.76
CA ALA A 12 20.23 -5.41 -5.39
C ALA A 12 19.40 -5.30 -6.68
N THR A 13 19.35 -6.35 -7.52
CA THR A 13 18.50 -6.34 -8.72
C THR A 13 17.02 -6.34 -8.38
N TRP A 14 16.60 -7.04 -7.31
CA TRP A 14 15.22 -7.06 -6.88
C TRP A 14 14.77 -5.69 -6.37
N GLN A 15 15.61 -5.03 -5.57
CA GLN A 15 15.37 -3.65 -5.12
C GLN A 15 15.26 -2.69 -6.29
N LEU A 16 16.16 -2.76 -7.27
CA LEU A 16 16.12 -1.90 -8.45
C LEU A 16 14.83 -2.11 -9.24
N LYS A 17 14.44 -3.37 -9.47
CA LYS A 17 13.17 -3.72 -10.13
C LYS A 17 11.98 -3.15 -9.36
N HIS A 18 11.97 -3.28 -8.03
CA HIS A 18 10.91 -2.75 -7.18
C HIS A 18 10.81 -1.22 -7.28
N GLN A 19 11.94 -0.51 -7.19
CA GLN A 19 11.96 0.96 -7.34
C GLN A 19 11.43 1.38 -8.70
N ILE A 20 11.87 0.74 -9.79
CA ILE A 20 11.37 1.03 -11.14
C ILE A 20 9.87 0.78 -11.22
N ALA A 21 9.37 -0.34 -10.68
CA ALA A 21 7.94 -0.64 -10.67
C ALA A 21 7.14 0.40 -9.87
N TYR A 22 7.63 0.81 -8.69
CA TYR A 22 7.01 1.85 -7.87
C TYR A 22 6.88 3.17 -8.65
N TRP A 23 7.97 3.64 -9.26
CA TRP A 23 7.97 4.90 -10.00
C TRP A 23 7.11 4.82 -11.26
N LYS A 24 7.12 3.69 -11.99
CA LYS A 24 6.23 3.47 -13.13
C LYS A 24 4.75 3.53 -12.73
N SER A 25 4.37 2.84 -11.66
CA SER A 25 3.01 2.86 -11.14
C SER A 25 2.58 4.26 -10.70
N LYS A 26 3.47 4.98 -10.01
CA LYS A 26 3.21 6.35 -9.57
C LYS A 26 3.04 7.31 -10.75
N ALA A 27 3.89 7.21 -11.77
CA ALA A 27 3.78 8.02 -12.98
C ALA A 27 2.45 7.77 -13.70
N LYS A 28 2.06 6.49 -13.86
CA LYS A 28 0.79 6.12 -14.51
C LYS A 28 -0.43 6.58 -13.71
N ALA A 29 -0.38 6.51 -12.39
CA ALA A 29 -1.45 7.01 -11.53
C ALA A 29 -1.62 8.54 -11.66
N LEU A 30 -0.51 9.28 -11.64
CA LEU A 30 -0.53 10.74 -11.82
C LEU A 30 -0.99 11.15 -13.22
N GLU A 31 -0.62 10.40 -14.26
CA GLU A 31 -1.11 10.62 -15.62
C GLU A 31 -2.65 10.47 -15.69
N TYR A 32 -3.19 9.42 -15.08
CA TYR A 32 -4.63 9.20 -15.01
C TYR A 32 -5.34 10.33 -14.26
N GLU A 33 -4.83 10.72 -13.10
CA GLU A 33 -5.37 11.83 -12.31
C GLU A 33 -5.37 13.14 -13.10
N ASN A 34 -4.23 13.50 -13.72
CA ASN A 34 -4.12 14.70 -14.54
C ASN A 34 -5.12 14.70 -15.70
N LYS A 35 -5.30 13.55 -16.38
CA LYS A 35 -6.28 13.42 -17.45
C LYS A 35 -7.71 13.62 -16.93
N LEU A 36 -8.05 13.01 -15.80
CA LEU A 36 -9.35 13.17 -15.16
C LEU A 36 -9.60 14.64 -14.77
N LEU A 37 -8.62 15.31 -14.18
CA LEU A 37 -8.70 16.73 -13.83
C LEU A 37 -8.92 17.60 -15.08
N HIS A 38 -8.16 17.36 -16.15
CA HIS A 38 -8.36 18.05 -17.42
C HIS A 38 -9.76 17.81 -18.01
N ASP A 39 -10.29 16.59 -17.91
CA ASP A 39 -11.63 16.27 -18.40
C ASP A 39 -12.72 16.94 -17.56
N ILE A 40 -12.55 17.00 -16.23
CA ILE A 40 -13.46 17.74 -15.33
C ILE A 40 -13.44 19.23 -15.65
N ILE A 41 -12.25 19.82 -15.80
CA ILE A 41 -12.09 21.22 -16.17
C ILE A 41 -12.77 21.49 -17.52
N LYS A 42 -12.48 20.67 -18.55
CA LYS A 42 -13.13 20.83 -19.86
C LYS A 42 -14.65 20.76 -19.74
N LYS A 43 -15.20 19.79 -19.01
CA LYS A 43 -16.66 19.69 -18.79
C LYS A 43 -17.21 20.97 -18.16
N ASN A 44 -16.64 21.41 -17.05
CA ASN A 44 -17.11 22.60 -16.34
C ASN A 44 -16.98 23.89 -17.17
N TYR A 45 -15.87 24.08 -17.90
CA TYR A 45 -15.65 25.27 -18.72
C TYR A 45 -16.38 25.24 -20.08
N THR A 46 -16.67 24.06 -20.63
CA THR A 46 -17.50 23.94 -21.85
C THR A 46 -19.00 24.06 -21.55
N SER A 47 -19.44 23.80 -20.31
CA SER A 47 -20.82 24.07 -19.87
C SER A 47 -21.15 25.56 -19.76
N ASP A 48 -20.15 26.43 -19.53
CA ASP A 48 -20.32 27.88 -19.35
C ASP A 48 -20.06 28.73 -20.61
N LEU A 49 -19.77 28.12 -21.76
CA LEU A 49 -19.54 28.87 -23.00
C LEU A 49 -20.76 28.82 -23.94
N PRO A 50 -21.38 29.97 -24.27
CA PRO A 50 -22.43 30.01 -25.28
C PRO A 50 -21.84 29.64 -26.63
N ILE A 51 -22.45 28.65 -27.27
CA ILE A 51 -22.15 28.12 -28.60
C ILE A 51 -21.95 29.26 -29.61
N GLN A 52 -20.70 29.54 -29.98
CA GLN A 52 -20.40 30.22 -31.24
C GLN A 52 -20.06 29.18 -32.29
N LYS A 53 -21.05 28.85 -33.13
CA LYS A 53 -20.83 28.15 -34.39
C LYS A 53 -19.98 29.04 -35.30
N GLN A 54 -18.67 28.80 -35.36
CA GLN A 54 -17.86 29.29 -36.46
C GLN A 54 -17.62 28.18 -37.47
N ASN A 55 -18.09 28.49 -38.67
CA ASN A 55 -18.25 27.65 -39.84
C ASN A 55 -17.03 27.89 -40.73
N VAL A 56 -16.18 26.88 -40.96
CA VAL A 56 -15.13 26.94 -41.99
C VAL A 56 -15.09 25.60 -42.75
N LYS A 57 -15.66 25.60 -43.98
CA LYS A 57 -15.41 24.64 -45.08
C LYS A 57 -14.02 24.95 -45.67
N LYS A 58 -13.05 24.03 -45.81
CA LYS A 58 -12.87 22.83 -46.68
C LYS A 58 -12.12 23.13 -47.99
N GLU A 59 -10.88 22.58 -48.12
CA GLU A 59 -10.20 22.12 -49.36
C GLU A 59 -9.22 21.00 -48.91
N GLN A 60 -9.42 19.67 -49.05
CA GLN A 60 -9.45 18.73 -50.18
C GLN A 60 -8.16 18.57 -51.02
N SER A 61 -7.50 17.39 -50.91
CA SER A 61 -6.70 16.62 -51.91
C SER A 61 -5.55 15.88 -51.18
N LEU A 62 -5.27 14.56 -51.21
CA LEU A 62 -5.58 13.42 -52.08
C LEU A 62 -5.78 12.11 -51.24
N LYS A 63 -6.50 11.15 -51.81
CA LYS A 63 -6.60 9.74 -51.37
C LYS A 63 -5.74 8.83 -52.28
N HIS A 64 -5.04 7.84 -51.73
CA HIS A 64 -4.86 6.47 -52.27
C HIS A 64 -4.23 5.57 -51.18
N GLU A 65 -5.02 4.68 -50.56
CA GLU A 65 -4.92 3.20 -50.62
C GLU A 65 -3.76 2.61 -49.78
N SER A 66 -4.02 2.04 -48.60
CA SER A 66 -4.51 0.67 -48.30
C SER A 66 -3.48 -0.44 -48.58
N ASN A 67 -2.75 -0.85 -47.53
CA ASN A 67 -2.52 -2.24 -47.06
C ASN A 67 -1.19 -2.36 -46.29
N ILE A 68 -1.16 -3.33 -45.35
CA ILE A 68 -0.04 -3.84 -44.54
C ILE A 68 0.16 -3.00 -43.25
N ASP A 69 -0.12 -3.47 -42.03
CA ASP A 69 -0.17 -4.85 -41.52
C ASP A 69 -1.05 -4.86 -40.25
N ASP A 70 -2.21 -5.53 -40.33
CA ASP A 70 -2.93 -6.00 -39.15
C ASP A 70 -2.21 -7.28 -38.71
N GLU A 71 -1.17 -7.15 -37.89
CA GLU A 71 -0.55 -8.31 -37.25
C GLU A 71 -0.30 -8.04 -35.76
N GLU A 72 -1.00 -8.84 -34.97
CA GLU A 72 -0.75 -9.13 -33.55
C GLU A 72 -1.23 -8.11 -32.50
N ILE A 73 -2.55 -7.90 -32.45
CA ILE A 73 -3.19 -7.91 -31.13
C ILE A 73 -3.03 -9.35 -30.63
N CYS A 74 -2.08 -9.60 -29.73
CA CYS A 74 -2.10 -10.80 -28.90
C CYS A 74 -3.35 -10.71 -28.02
N GLU A 75 -4.51 -11.10 -28.56
CA GLU A 75 -5.56 -11.74 -27.78
C GLU A 75 -4.98 -13.07 -27.29
N GLU A 76 -4.05 -13.00 -26.34
CA GLU A 76 -3.84 -14.11 -25.44
C GLU A 76 -5.18 -14.30 -24.74
N ASN A 77 -5.91 -15.31 -25.20
CA ASN A 77 -6.94 -16.00 -24.44
C ASN A 77 -6.50 -16.06 -22.98
N ASN A 78 -6.94 -15.09 -22.19
CA ASN A 78 -6.99 -15.22 -20.74
C ASN A 78 -8.23 -16.05 -20.42
N ASP A 79 -8.33 -17.23 -21.03
CA ASP A 79 -9.01 -18.37 -20.44
C ASP A 79 -8.17 -18.76 -19.23
N ILE A 80 -8.29 -17.96 -18.17
CA ILE A 80 -7.85 -18.36 -16.85
C ILE A 80 -8.78 -19.51 -16.50
N GLU A 81 -8.33 -20.74 -16.75
CA GLU A 81 -8.96 -21.95 -16.23
C GLU A 81 -8.91 -21.85 -14.70
N VAL A 82 -9.96 -21.26 -14.13
CA VAL A 82 -10.14 -21.19 -12.70
C VAL A 82 -10.38 -22.62 -12.24
N SER A 83 -9.39 -23.23 -11.58
CA SER A 83 -9.55 -24.58 -11.06
C SER A 83 -10.76 -24.63 -10.13
N GLU A 84 -11.49 -25.75 -10.17
CA GLU A 84 -12.64 -25.98 -9.29
C GLU A 84 -12.23 -25.81 -7.80
N GLU A 85 -10.99 -26.17 -7.47
CA GLU A 85 -10.38 -25.95 -6.16
C GLU A 85 -10.26 -24.46 -5.79
N PHE A 86 -9.93 -23.58 -6.74
CA PHE A 86 -9.86 -22.14 -6.48
C PHE A 86 -11.24 -21.53 -6.24
N ILE A 87 -12.27 -22.00 -6.96
CA ILE A 87 -13.66 -21.60 -6.71
C ILE A 87 -14.10 -22.06 -5.32
N GLN A 88 -13.73 -23.29 -4.94
CA GLN A 88 -14.03 -23.85 -3.61
C GLN A 88 -13.33 -23.05 -2.50
N PHE A 89 -12.05 -22.69 -2.71
CA PHE A 89 -11.30 -21.85 -1.79
C PHE A 89 -11.96 -20.48 -1.59
N LEU A 90 -12.42 -19.82 -2.65
CA LEU A 90 -13.12 -18.54 -2.55
C LEU A 90 -14.43 -18.64 -1.77
N LYS A 91 -15.20 -19.72 -1.97
CA LYS A 91 -16.43 -19.99 -1.21
C LYS A 91 -16.14 -20.20 0.28
N ASP A 92 -15.12 -20.99 0.59
CA ASP A 92 -14.71 -21.25 1.97
C ASP A 92 -14.19 -19.98 2.66
N ASN A 93 -13.38 -19.18 1.94
CA ASN A 93 -12.88 -17.91 2.46
C ASN A 93 -14.01 -16.91 2.75
N ALA A 94 -15.00 -16.84 1.86
CA ALA A 94 -16.21 -16.03 2.08
C ALA A 94 -17.00 -16.50 3.30
N LYS A 95 -17.13 -17.81 3.51
CA LYS A 95 -17.79 -18.39 4.69
C LYS A 95 -17.02 -18.07 5.98
N PHE A 96 -15.70 -18.27 6.02
CA PHE A 96 -14.88 -17.94 7.19
C PHE A 96 -14.97 -16.45 7.55
N LYS A 97 -15.03 -15.57 6.54
CA LYS A 97 -15.22 -14.13 6.75
C LYS A 97 -16.56 -13.81 7.41
N GLU A 98 -17.64 -14.50 7.03
CA GLU A 98 -18.94 -14.36 7.68
C GLU A 98 -18.94 -14.96 9.08
N ASP A 99 -18.43 -16.18 9.26
CA ASP A 99 -18.35 -16.83 10.57
C ASP A 99 -17.55 -16.00 11.58
N ALA A 100 -16.43 -15.38 11.15
CA ALA A 100 -15.65 -14.46 11.97
C ALA A 100 -16.41 -13.16 12.30
N ARG A 101 -17.24 -12.65 11.38
CA ARG A 101 -18.11 -11.48 11.65
C ARG A 101 -19.16 -11.83 12.70
N LEU A 102 -19.77 -13.01 12.57
CA LEU A 102 -20.84 -13.49 13.43
C LEU A 102 -20.32 -13.82 14.84
N GLU A 103 -19.11 -14.35 14.97
CA GLU A 103 -18.45 -14.55 16.26
C GLU A 103 -18.15 -13.22 16.98
N ARG A 104 -17.65 -12.21 16.26
CA ARG A 104 -17.46 -10.85 16.80
C ARG A 104 -18.78 -10.23 17.27
N GLU A 105 -19.85 -10.41 16.51
CA GLU A 105 -21.17 -9.90 16.87
C GLU A 105 -21.73 -10.61 18.12
N LYS A 106 -21.59 -11.94 18.20
CA LYS A 106 -21.95 -12.73 19.39
C LYS A 106 -21.16 -12.31 20.63
N LEU A 107 -19.85 -12.07 20.50
CA LEU A 107 -19.01 -11.60 21.60
C LEU A 107 -19.42 -10.21 22.06
N LYS A 108 -19.74 -9.30 21.13
CA LYS A 108 -20.25 -7.96 21.46
C LYS A 108 -21.56 -8.02 22.22
N THR A 109 -22.54 -8.80 21.75
CA THR A 109 -23.84 -8.92 22.42
C THR A 109 -23.72 -9.58 23.81
N LYS A 110 -22.79 -10.52 24.00
CA LYS A 110 -22.47 -11.07 25.33
C LYS A 110 -21.89 -10.01 26.25
N LEU A 111 -20.93 -9.21 25.78
CA LEU A 111 -20.34 -8.11 26.55
C LEU A 111 -21.39 -7.06 26.96
N ASP A 112 -22.28 -6.69 26.04
CA ASP A 112 -23.37 -5.74 26.28
C ASP A 112 -24.43 -6.30 27.25
N SER A 113 -24.62 -7.62 27.30
CA SER A 113 -25.57 -8.28 28.21
C SER A 113 -25.03 -8.44 29.64
N GLU A 114 -23.71 -8.53 29.80
CA GLU A 114 -23.06 -8.67 31.11
C GLU A 114 -22.87 -7.33 31.84
N ASN A 115 -23.03 -6.17 31.17
CA ASN A 115 -22.82 -4.87 31.80
C ASN A 115 -23.81 -3.77 31.34
N PRO A 116 -25.08 -3.77 31.81
CA PRO A 116 -26.11 -2.81 31.36
C PRO A 116 -26.02 -1.40 32.01
N GLN A 117 -24.86 -0.99 32.56
CA GLN A 117 -24.72 0.24 33.34
C GLN A 117 -23.71 1.26 32.78
N ASP A 118 -23.35 1.22 31.49
CA ASP A 118 -22.55 2.29 30.86
C ASP A 118 -23.07 2.64 29.47
N ALA A 119 -24.34 3.06 29.38
CA ALA A 119 -24.92 3.62 28.15
C ALA A 119 -24.65 5.13 27.97
N ASN A 120 -23.58 5.66 28.59
CA ASN A 120 -23.15 7.03 28.38
C ASN A 120 -21.64 7.21 28.62
N VAL A 121 -20.82 6.58 27.79
CA VAL A 121 -19.40 6.93 27.71
C VAL A 121 -19.00 6.96 26.25
N SER A 122 -18.52 8.13 25.85
CA SER A 122 -17.80 8.40 24.61
C SER A 122 -16.80 7.29 24.28
N GLU A 123 -16.67 7.04 22.98
CA GLU A 123 -15.45 6.63 22.25
C GLU A 123 -14.34 5.96 23.09
N PRO A 124 -13.94 4.71 22.78
CA PRO A 124 -12.94 3.98 23.57
C PRO A 124 -11.58 4.66 23.47
N SER A 125 -11.34 5.62 24.37
CA SER A 125 -10.02 6.11 24.69
C SER A 125 -9.29 4.95 25.32
N ASN A 126 -8.35 4.40 24.57
CA ASN A 126 -7.39 3.42 25.03
C ASN A 126 -6.84 3.88 26.39
N LYS A 127 -7.30 3.28 27.50
CA LYS A 127 -6.43 3.12 28.67
C LYS A 127 -5.38 2.09 28.30
N ALA A 128 -4.50 2.46 27.37
CA ALA A 128 -3.15 1.97 27.41
C ALA A 128 -2.67 2.36 28.81
N GLU A 129 -2.36 1.40 29.66
CA GLU A 129 -1.48 1.63 30.81
C GLU A 129 -0.45 2.68 30.39
N SER A 130 -0.46 3.82 31.08
CA SER A 130 0.37 4.96 30.66
C SER A 130 1.79 4.43 30.48
N SER A 131 2.43 4.71 29.35
CA SER A 131 3.80 4.22 29.07
C SER A 131 4.72 4.47 30.28
N GLU A 132 4.47 5.55 31.01
CA GLU A 132 5.12 5.90 32.28
C GLU A 132 4.91 4.90 33.42
N GLU A 133 3.72 4.33 33.59
CA GLU A 133 3.42 3.35 34.63
C GLU A 133 4.18 2.04 34.38
N LYS A 134 4.29 1.64 33.11
CA LYS A 134 5.12 0.49 32.69
C LYS A 134 6.60 0.73 32.97
N LEU A 135 7.10 1.91 32.59
CA LEU A 135 8.48 2.31 32.82
C LEU A 135 8.81 2.38 34.33
N LYS A 136 7.88 2.91 35.15
CA LYS A 136 7.99 2.93 36.61
C LYS A 136 8.00 1.52 37.21
N ALA A 137 7.19 0.60 36.68
CA ALA A 137 7.18 -0.79 37.13
C ALA A 137 8.47 -1.54 36.79
N LEU A 138 9.06 -1.28 35.60
CA LEU A 138 10.29 -1.92 35.13
C LEU A 138 11.55 -1.38 35.81
N TYR A 139 11.70 -0.06 35.84
CA TYR A 139 12.95 0.60 36.25
C TYR A 139 12.88 1.22 37.65
N GLY A 140 11.72 1.18 38.31
CA GLY A 140 11.56 1.64 39.69
C GLY A 140 11.84 3.12 39.84
N LYS A 141 12.73 3.49 40.77
CA LYS A 141 13.05 4.89 41.10
C LYS A 141 13.84 5.60 39.98
N ASP A 142 14.63 4.85 39.21
CA ASP A 142 15.52 5.41 38.19
C ASP A 142 14.90 5.41 36.79
N TRP A 143 13.58 5.20 36.69
CA TRP A 143 12.86 5.12 35.41
C TRP A 143 13.03 6.35 34.53
N GLN A 144 13.09 7.54 35.11
CA GLN A 144 13.31 8.79 34.37
C GLN A 144 14.70 8.82 33.72
N ARG A 145 15.71 8.33 34.44
CA ARG A 145 17.09 8.28 33.95
C ARG A 145 17.22 7.26 32.83
N MET A 146 16.62 6.07 32.99
CA MET A 146 16.65 5.03 31.96
C MET A 146 15.90 5.47 30.70
N CYS A 147 14.71 6.04 30.84
CA CYS A 147 13.94 6.59 29.72
C CYS A 147 14.71 7.70 28.99
N ALA A 148 15.38 8.60 29.73
CA ALA A 148 16.22 9.64 29.12
C ALA A 148 17.42 9.06 28.35
N LEU A 149 18.05 8.00 28.86
CA LEU A 149 19.15 7.33 28.17
C LEU A 149 18.68 6.58 26.92
N GLU A 150 17.56 5.86 27.00
CA GLU A 150 16.93 5.19 25.87
C GLU A 150 16.59 6.19 24.77
N MET A 151 15.94 7.29 25.12
CA MET A 151 15.60 8.36 24.19
C MET A 151 16.85 9.00 23.59
N SER A 152 17.90 9.23 24.38
CA SER A 152 19.16 9.76 23.87
C SER A 152 19.81 8.84 22.83
N LEU A 153 19.81 7.52 23.09
CA LEU A 153 20.34 6.52 22.16
C LEU A 153 19.49 6.42 20.90
N GLU A 154 18.16 6.45 21.04
CA GLU A 154 17.23 6.44 19.92
C GLU A 154 17.40 7.69 19.04
N CYS A 155 17.52 8.88 19.65
CA CYS A 155 17.79 10.11 18.92
C CYS A 155 19.14 10.06 18.18
N GLU A 156 20.20 9.57 18.82
CA GLU A 156 21.53 9.43 18.18
C GLU A 156 21.51 8.43 17.01
N PHE A 157 20.78 7.33 17.18
CA PHE A 157 20.56 6.35 16.13
C PHE A 157 19.79 6.96 14.96
N LEU A 158 18.69 7.66 15.22
CA LEU A 158 17.89 8.33 14.20
C LEU A 158 18.69 9.38 13.44
N ASP A 159 19.47 10.23 14.14
CA ASP A 159 20.35 11.22 13.51
C ASP A 159 21.38 10.55 12.59
N SER A 160 21.96 9.44 13.03
CA SER A 160 22.90 8.66 12.21
C SER A 160 22.21 8.03 10.99
N CYS A 161 21.00 7.49 11.16
CA CYS A 161 20.20 6.98 10.04
C CYS A 161 19.80 8.08 9.04
N GLU A 162 19.47 9.27 9.50
CA GLU A 162 19.11 10.40 8.63
C GLU A 162 20.32 10.97 7.88
N ARG A 163 21.47 11.05 8.55
CA ARG A 163 22.73 11.55 7.99
C ARG A 163 23.30 10.59 6.96
N ASP A 164 23.42 9.33 7.31
CA ASP A 164 24.07 8.34 6.45
C ASP A 164 23.10 7.74 5.42
N LYS A 165 21.78 7.91 5.63
CA LYS A 165 20.69 7.24 4.89
C LYS A 165 21.09 5.82 4.50
N PRO A 166 21.56 5.01 5.47
CA PRO A 166 22.11 3.72 5.15
C PRO A 166 21.00 2.95 4.45
N MET A 167 21.28 2.52 3.22
CA MET A 167 20.34 1.75 2.44
C MET A 167 19.92 0.56 3.30
N HIS A 168 18.61 0.46 3.58
CA HIS A 168 18.06 -0.53 4.51
C HIS A 168 18.80 -1.84 4.35
N TRP A 169 19.41 -2.33 5.44
CA TRP A 169 20.15 -3.58 5.41
C TRP A 169 19.25 -4.62 4.75
N PRO A 170 19.67 -5.28 3.65
CA PRO A 170 18.84 -6.31 3.06
C PRO A 170 18.59 -7.32 4.18
N ASN A 171 17.31 -7.63 4.44
CA ASN A 171 16.88 -8.55 5.50
C ASN A 171 17.39 -9.97 5.18
N ILE A 172 18.70 -10.17 5.30
CA ILE A 172 19.43 -11.39 5.02
C ILE A 172 19.64 -12.04 6.38
N PRO A 173 19.16 -13.28 6.57
CA PRO A 173 19.40 -13.99 7.82
C PRO A 173 20.90 -14.12 8.05
N PHE A 174 21.36 -13.62 9.20
CA PHE A 174 22.74 -13.80 9.64
C PHE A 174 22.96 -15.28 9.97
N ASN A 175 23.60 -16.01 9.05
CA ASN A 175 24.06 -17.37 9.31
C ASN A 175 25.31 -17.29 10.18
N PHE A 176 25.14 -17.29 11.51
CA PHE A 176 26.26 -17.49 12.42
C PHE A 176 26.66 -18.96 12.42
N ASN A 177 27.51 -19.35 11.47
CA ASN A 177 28.24 -20.60 11.59
C ASN A 177 29.36 -20.38 12.61
N PHE A 178 29.07 -20.65 13.88
CA PHE A 178 30.11 -20.80 14.89
C PHE A 178 30.84 -22.11 14.63
N SER A 179 32.14 -22.01 14.33
CA SER A 179 33.05 -23.16 14.21
C SER A 179 33.59 -23.59 15.56
#